data_AF-A0AAU3IJB4-F1
#
_entry.id   AF-A0AAU3IJB4-F1
#
_cell.length_a   1.000
_cell.length_b   1.000
_cell.length_c   1.000
_cell.angle_alpha   90.00
_cell.angle_beta   90.00
_cell.angle_gamma   90.00
#
_symmetry.space_group_name_H-M   'P 1'
#
loop_
_entity.id
_entity.type
_entity.pdbx_description
1 polymer ?
#
loop_
_entity_poly.entity_id
_entity_poly.type
_entity_poly.pdbx_seq_one_letter_code
_entity_poly.pdbx_strand_id
1 'polypeptide(L)'
;MGRIAGVTAAETRERLLRAAADVFARRGYDGTRVADIAAAAGVSNGALYAHFGSKAELIAAALHAHGPGLLARLLAADPSRPVADLLVAVGRRLPHRLDARSSLIAEALVAARRDDDVARLMREYVGERAGWLTGLVRAAQDDGAIDPAVSPGALAHLCLLLATGSVLVTPDLHGVGDEEWSALLTRLVAALAPDGPHPRPDPGNTGSDTMKVQIDPGRCQGHGRCYDLAPGLFEEDDEGYGRVPGDGAVPPGQEQAARLAAANCPERAVVLTGEA
;
A
#
# COMPACT_ATOMS: atom_id res chain seq x y z
N MET A 1 -11.14 -25.15 40.21
CA MET A 1 -10.78 -24.49 38.94
C MET A 1 -11.37 -25.32 37.80
N GLY A 2 -12.63 -25.06 37.43
CA GLY A 2 -13.40 -25.93 36.55
C GLY A 2 -13.06 -25.71 35.08
N ARG A 3 -12.77 -26.79 34.35
CA ARG A 3 -12.90 -26.82 32.88
C ARG A 3 -14.32 -26.35 32.54
N ILE A 4 -14.46 -25.41 31.61
CA ILE A 4 -15.78 -25.13 31.03
C ILE A 4 -16.23 -26.42 30.36
N ALA A 5 -17.21 -27.11 30.96
CA ALA A 5 -17.76 -28.34 30.41
C ALA A 5 -18.34 -28.02 29.02
N GLY A 6 -17.79 -28.65 27.97
CA GLY A 6 -18.28 -28.55 26.60
C GLY A 6 -17.47 -27.68 25.63
N VAL A 7 -16.41 -26.98 26.07
CA VAL A 7 -15.55 -26.20 25.14
C VAL A 7 -14.38 -27.04 24.67
N THR A 8 -14.28 -27.25 23.36
CA THR A 8 -13.19 -27.96 22.70
C THR A 8 -11.89 -27.16 22.71
N ALA A 9 -10.76 -27.84 22.48
CA ALA A 9 -9.46 -27.17 22.30
C ALA A 9 -9.49 -26.20 21.09
N ALA A 10 -10.25 -26.52 20.04
CA ALA A 10 -10.41 -25.67 18.86
C ALA A 10 -11.17 -24.37 19.18
N GLU A 11 -12.28 -24.46 19.92
CA GLU A 11 -13.04 -23.28 20.35
C GLU A 11 -12.25 -22.40 21.32
N THR A 12 -11.47 -23.01 22.20
CA THR A 12 -10.55 -22.29 23.11
C THR A 12 -9.50 -21.52 22.30
N ARG A 13 -8.89 -22.18 21.32
CA ARG A 13 -7.92 -21.55 20.41
C ARG A 13 -8.55 -20.38 19.65
N GLU A 14 -9.74 -20.55 19.09
CA GLU A 14 -10.44 -19.48 18.37
C GLU A 14 -10.79 -18.29 19.27
N ARG A 15 -11.23 -18.53 20.51
CA ARG A 15 -11.46 -17.46 21.51
C ARG A 15 -10.19 -16.68 21.81
N LEU A 16 -9.06 -17.38 21.97
CA LEU A 16 -7.75 -16.77 22.21
C LEU A 16 -7.31 -15.90 21.04
N LEU A 17 -7.45 -16.37 19.80
CA LEU A 17 -7.05 -15.64 18.59
C LEU A 17 -7.87 -14.37 18.39
N ARG A 18 -9.19 -14.46 18.62
CA ARG A 18 -10.09 -13.30 18.55
C ARG A 18 -9.75 -12.27 19.62
N ALA A 19 -9.57 -12.72 20.87
CA ALA A 19 -9.17 -11.85 21.97
C ALA A 19 -7.80 -11.20 21.72
N ALA A 20 -6.84 -11.96 21.18
CA ALA A 20 -5.52 -11.45 20.82
C ALA A 20 -5.64 -10.34 19.77
N ALA A 21 -6.34 -10.58 18.67
CA ALA A 21 -6.55 -9.59 17.61
C ALA A 21 -7.13 -8.29 18.17
N ASP A 22 -8.20 -8.40 18.97
CA ASP A 22 -8.89 -7.28 19.58
C ASP A 22 -8.04 -6.50 20.58
N VAL A 23 -7.29 -7.19 21.44
CA VAL A 23 -6.47 -6.55 22.48
C VAL A 23 -5.23 -5.91 21.86
N PHE A 24 -4.55 -6.59 20.94
CA PHE A 24 -3.41 -6.01 20.21
C PHE A 24 -3.83 -4.79 19.40
N ALA A 25 -4.94 -4.85 18.66
CA ALA A 25 -5.42 -3.71 17.89
C ALA A 25 -5.76 -2.48 18.76
N ARG A 26 -6.18 -2.68 20.03
CA ARG A 26 -6.56 -1.57 20.93
C ARG A 26 -5.43 -1.04 21.80
N ARG A 27 -4.52 -1.90 22.25
CA ARG A 27 -3.47 -1.55 23.23
C ARG A 27 -2.06 -1.57 22.63
N GLY A 28 -1.96 -1.91 21.37
CA GLY A 28 -0.71 -2.18 20.66
C GLY A 28 -0.04 -3.47 21.12
N TYR A 29 0.98 -3.89 20.39
CA TYR A 29 1.78 -5.06 20.76
C TYR A 29 2.45 -4.83 22.12
N ASP A 30 3.33 -3.83 22.24
CA ASP A 30 4.15 -3.58 23.43
C ASP A 30 3.32 -3.39 24.71
N GLY A 31 2.18 -2.69 24.62
CA GLY A 31 1.28 -2.42 25.73
C GLY A 31 0.45 -3.60 26.23
N THR A 32 0.46 -4.73 25.52
CA THR A 32 -0.37 -5.90 25.84
C THR A 32 0.39 -6.97 26.62
N ARG A 33 -0.16 -7.46 27.73
CA ARG A 33 0.34 -8.68 28.41
C ARG A 33 -0.47 -9.90 27.97
N VAL A 34 0.18 -11.06 27.92
CA VAL A 34 -0.49 -12.34 27.61
C VAL A 34 -1.66 -12.63 28.56
N ALA A 35 -1.54 -12.22 29.83
CA ALA A 35 -2.61 -12.33 30.83
C ALA A 35 -3.85 -11.48 30.49
N ASP A 36 -3.67 -10.30 29.85
CA ASP A 36 -4.80 -9.49 29.39
C ASP A 36 -5.62 -10.23 28.34
N ILE A 37 -4.94 -10.95 27.45
CA ILE A 37 -5.56 -11.74 26.39
C ILE A 37 -6.27 -12.96 26.96
N ALA A 38 -5.66 -13.68 27.91
CA ALA A 38 -6.29 -14.80 28.60
C ALA A 38 -7.57 -14.35 29.34
N ALA A 39 -7.51 -13.23 30.05
CA ALA A 39 -8.66 -12.64 30.72
C ALA A 39 -9.77 -12.24 29.73
N ALA A 40 -9.42 -11.55 28.64
CA ALA A 40 -10.36 -11.17 27.58
C ALA A 40 -10.99 -12.39 26.88
N ALA A 41 -10.22 -13.47 26.70
CA ALA A 41 -10.71 -14.72 26.15
C ALA A 41 -11.54 -15.53 27.15
N GLY A 42 -11.56 -15.18 28.44
CA GLY A 42 -12.24 -15.92 29.52
C GLY A 42 -11.63 -17.29 29.77
N VAL A 43 -10.29 -17.40 29.72
CA VAL A 43 -9.52 -18.63 29.95
C VAL A 43 -8.39 -18.38 30.96
N SER A 44 -7.82 -19.44 31.52
CA SER A 44 -6.66 -19.30 32.41
C SER A 44 -5.37 -19.05 31.61
N ASN A 45 -4.37 -18.43 32.26
CA ASN A 45 -3.04 -18.28 31.65
C ASN A 45 -2.45 -19.63 31.23
N GLY A 46 -2.61 -20.68 32.07
CA GLY A 46 -2.15 -22.03 31.73
C GLY A 46 -2.83 -22.61 30.49
N ALA A 47 -4.11 -22.32 30.27
CA ALA A 47 -4.81 -22.73 29.06
C ALA A 47 -4.28 -21.99 27.81
N LEU A 48 -3.94 -20.70 27.94
CA LEU A 48 -3.30 -19.95 26.86
C LEU A 48 -1.93 -20.55 26.51
N TYR A 49 -1.07 -20.77 27.51
CA TYR A 49 0.27 -21.33 27.30
C TYR A 49 0.27 -22.76 26.77
N ALA A 50 -0.84 -23.51 26.91
CA ALA A 50 -1.02 -24.80 26.25
C ALA A 50 -1.24 -24.68 24.72
N HIS A 51 -1.63 -23.50 24.23
CA HIS A 51 -1.88 -23.23 22.81
C HIS A 51 -0.79 -22.40 22.13
N PHE A 52 -0.15 -21.48 22.86
CA PHE A 52 0.84 -20.55 22.31
C PHE A 52 2.00 -20.39 23.28
N GLY A 53 3.22 -20.61 22.80
CA GLY A 53 4.45 -20.54 23.58
C GLY A 53 4.95 -19.12 23.83
N SER A 54 4.53 -18.15 23.01
CA SER A 54 4.94 -16.75 23.15
C SER A 54 3.89 -15.75 22.70
N LYS A 55 4.08 -14.49 23.11
CA LYS A 55 3.28 -13.35 22.63
C LYS A 55 3.50 -13.10 21.13
N ALA A 56 4.72 -13.32 20.63
CA ALA A 56 5.06 -13.24 19.21
C ALA A 56 4.30 -14.29 18.38
N GLU A 57 4.27 -15.54 18.86
CA GLU A 57 3.49 -16.61 18.23
C GLU A 57 1.99 -16.28 18.24
N LEU A 58 1.48 -15.71 19.33
CA LEU A 58 0.07 -15.35 19.46
C LEU A 58 -0.36 -14.25 18.48
N ILE A 59 0.44 -13.20 18.28
CA ILE A 59 0.11 -12.15 17.29
C ILE A 59 0.18 -12.70 15.85
N ALA A 60 1.18 -13.51 15.54
CA ALA A 60 1.32 -14.14 14.22
C ALA A 60 0.16 -15.10 13.94
N ALA A 61 -0.24 -15.92 14.92
CA ALA A 61 -1.38 -16.82 14.79
C ALA A 61 -2.71 -16.06 14.65
N ALA A 62 -2.87 -14.94 15.37
CA ALA A 62 -4.05 -14.08 15.24
C ALA A 62 -4.13 -13.45 13.84
N LEU A 63 -3.00 -13.02 13.29
CA LEU A 63 -2.88 -12.58 11.90
C LEU A 63 -3.19 -13.70 10.91
N HIS A 64 -2.72 -14.93 11.13
CA HIS A 64 -3.00 -16.03 10.21
C HIS A 64 -4.49 -16.44 10.23
N ALA A 65 -5.14 -16.37 11.39
CA ALA A 65 -6.56 -16.73 11.53
C ALA A 65 -7.52 -15.64 11.03
N HIS A 66 -7.18 -14.36 11.25
CA HIS A 66 -8.06 -13.23 10.91
C HIS A 66 -7.59 -12.43 9.69
N GLY A 67 -6.38 -12.71 9.21
CA GLY A 67 -5.75 -12.10 8.04
C GLY A 67 -6.03 -12.73 6.67
N PRO A 68 -6.73 -13.88 6.48
CA PRO A 68 -7.27 -14.22 5.16
C PRO A 68 -8.14 -13.06 4.69
N GLY A 69 -7.56 -12.25 3.81
CA GLY A 69 -8.09 -10.94 3.47
C GLY A 69 -9.36 -11.05 2.66
N LEU A 70 -9.94 -9.90 2.35
CA LEU A 70 -11.04 -9.76 1.39
C LEU A 70 -10.86 -10.60 0.12
N LEU A 71 -9.64 -10.68 -0.42
CA LEU A 71 -9.34 -11.48 -1.62
C LEU A 71 -9.69 -12.96 -1.46
N ALA A 72 -9.27 -13.59 -0.35
CA ALA A 72 -9.55 -15.00 -0.10
C ALA A 72 -11.05 -15.27 0.09
N ARG A 73 -11.77 -14.35 0.74
CA ARG A 73 -13.23 -14.43 0.91
C ARG A 73 -13.98 -14.31 -0.42
N LEU A 74 -13.56 -13.38 -1.29
CA LEU A 74 -14.19 -13.19 -2.59
C LEU A 74 -13.95 -14.39 -3.51
N LEU A 75 -12.73 -14.95 -3.50
CA LEU A 75 -12.41 -16.15 -4.28
C LEU A 75 -13.15 -17.39 -3.76
N ALA A 76 -13.27 -17.57 -2.44
CA ALA A 76 -14.02 -18.68 -1.86
C ALA A 76 -15.53 -18.60 -2.17
N ALA A 77 -16.08 -17.39 -2.29
CA ALA A 77 -17.48 -17.17 -2.65
C ALA A 77 -17.75 -17.43 -4.15
N ASP A 78 -16.74 -17.25 -4.99
CA ASP A 78 -16.84 -17.40 -6.45
C ASP A 78 -15.48 -17.81 -7.03
N PRO A 79 -15.17 -19.13 -7.05
CA PRO A 79 -13.88 -19.63 -7.53
C PRO A 79 -13.66 -19.41 -9.03
N SER A 80 -14.74 -19.17 -9.79
CA SER A 80 -14.71 -18.89 -11.23
C SER A 80 -14.45 -17.42 -11.56
N ARG A 81 -14.41 -16.54 -10.55
CA ARG A 81 -14.21 -15.11 -10.80
C ARG A 81 -12.85 -14.85 -11.45
N PRO A 82 -12.78 -14.10 -12.56
CA PRO A 82 -11.51 -13.69 -13.14
C PRO A 82 -10.63 -12.98 -12.11
N VAL A 83 -9.33 -13.28 -12.12
CA VAL A 83 -8.37 -12.68 -11.18
C VAL A 83 -8.29 -11.17 -11.37
N ALA A 84 -8.41 -10.67 -12.60
CA ALA A 84 -8.51 -9.24 -12.89
C ALA A 84 -9.66 -8.56 -12.11
N ASP A 85 -10.85 -9.15 -12.14
CA ASP A 85 -12.02 -8.64 -11.40
C ASP A 85 -11.81 -8.68 -9.88
N LEU A 86 -11.13 -9.72 -9.38
CA LEU A 86 -10.73 -9.81 -7.99
C LEU A 86 -9.76 -8.69 -7.58
N LEU A 87 -8.77 -8.39 -8.42
CA LEU A 87 -7.82 -7.29 -8.19
C LEU A 87 -8.56 -5.94 -8.11
N VAL A 88 -9.49 -5.67 -9.02
CA VAL A 88 -10.32 -4.46 -8.98
C VAL A 88 -11.20 -4.43 -7.72
N ALA A 89 -11.92 -5.51 -7.42
CA ALA A 89 -12.83 -5.58 -6.28
C ALA A 89 -12.13 -5.46 -4.92
N VAL A 90 -10.89 -5.94 -4.82
CA VAL A 90 -10.05 -5.79 -3.63
C VAL A 90 -9.43 -4.40 -3.58
N GLY A 91 -8.89 -3.91 -4.70
CA GLY A 91 -8.30 -2.59 -4.84
C GLY A 91 -9.24 -1.48 -4.42
N ARG A 92 -10.51 -1.53 -4.85
CA ARG A 92 -11.54 -0.55 -4.49
C ARG A 92 -11.75 -0.40 -2.99
N ARG A 93 -11.47 -1.43 -2.21
CA ARG A 93 -11.65 -1.41 -0.75
C ARG A 93 -10.38 -1.03 0.01
N LEU A 94 -9.23 -0.87 -0.66
CA LEU A 94 -7.96 -0.56 0.00
C LEU A 94 -8.00 0.76 0.80
N PRO A 95 -8.51 1.89 0.28
CA PRO A 95 -8.53 3.16 1.01
C PRO A 95 -9.38 3.11 2.30
N HIS A 96 -10.40 2.25 2.30
CA HIS A 96 -11.37 2.15 3.39
C HIS A 96 -11.04 1.05 4.41
N ARG A 97 -9.78 0.59 4.44
CA ARG A 97 -9.38 -0.56 5.27
C ARG A 97 -9.27 -0.28 6.75
N LEU A 98 -9.63 0.89 7.28
CA LEU A 98 -9.44 1.24 8.69
C LEU A 98 -10.44 0.52 9.64
N ASP A 99 -10.37 -0.80 9.69
CA ASP A 99 -11.05 -1.66 10.66
C ASP A 99 -10.06 -2.26 11.69
N ALA A 100 -10.59 -2.96 12.69
CA ALA A 100 -9.79 -3.60 13.74
C ALA A 100 -8.77 -4.63 13.20
N ARG A 101 -9.01 -5.22 12.02
CA ARG A 101 -8.08 -6.20 11.41
C ARG A 101 -6.89 -5.51 10.77
N SER A 102 -7.11 -4.39 10.10
CA SER A 102 -6.01 -3.59 9.55
C SER A 102 -5.16 -2.97 10.66
N SER A 103 -5.76 -2.66 11.81
CA SER A 103 -5.01 -2.24 12.99
C SER A 103 -4.03 -3.34 13.46
N LEU A 104 -4.43 -4.63 13.42
CA LEU A 104 -3.57 -5.73 13.85
C LEU A 104 -2.32 -5.91 12.96
N ILE A 105 -2.46 -5.81 11.63
CA ILE A 105 -1.30 -5.92 10.72
C ILE A 105 -0.34 -4.75 10.88
N ALA A 106 -0.85 -3.53 11.08
CA ALA A 106 0.01 -2.38 11.41
C ALA A 106 0.78 -2.61 12.71
N GLU A 107 0.10 -3.05 13.78
CA GLU A 107 0.73 -3.34 15.06
C GLU A 107 1.82 -4.42 14.96
N ALA A 108 1.56 -5.49 14.21
CA ALA A 108 2.57 -6.54 14.00
C ALA A 108 3.77 -6.06 13.19
N LEU A 109 3.56 -5.19 12.19
CA LEU A 109 4.65 -4.58 11.42
C LEU A 109 5.48 -3.62 12.27
N VAL A 110 4.85 -2.85 13.16
CA VAL A 110 5.55 -1.99 14.12
C VAL A 110 6.35 -2.83 15.11
N ALA A 111 5.76 -3.88 15.66
CA ALA A 111 6.43 -4.81 16.58
C ALA A 111 7.63 -5.51 15.92
N ALA A 112 7.49 -5.94 14.66
CA ALA A 112 8.56 -6.56 13.88
C ALA A 112 9.80 -5.65 13.68
N ARG A 113 9.69 -4.34 13.90
CA ARG A 113 10.85 -3.44 13.86
C ARG A 113 11.70 -3.48 15.13
N ARG A 114 11.19 -4.08 16.21
CA ARG A 114 11.79 -4.06 17.55
C ARG A 114 11.98 -5.46 18.15
N ASP A 115 11.27 -6.46 17.64
CA ASP A 115 11.27 -7.83 18.14
C ASP A 115 11.59 -8.81 16.99
N ASP A 116 12.72 -9.52 17.10
CA ASP A 116 13.23 -10.42 16.06
C ASP A 116 12.35 -11.66 15.85
N ASP A 117 11.69 -12.15 16.91
CA ASP A 117 10.76 -13.28 16.81
C ASP A 117 9.52 -12.87 16.02
N VAL A 118 8.97 -11.69 16.31
CA VAL A 118 7.88 -11.11 15.52
C VAL A 118 8.34 -10.85 14.08
N ALA A 119 9.54 -10.31 13.88
CA ALA A 119 10.08 -10.06 12.54
C ALA A 119 10.20 -11.35 11.71
N ARG A 120 10.67 -12.44 12.32
CA ARG A 120 10.76 -13.76 11.68
C ARG A 120 9.38 -14.28 11.30
N LEU A 121 8.44 -14.29 12.23
CA LEU A 121 7.07 -14.75 11.99
C LEU A 121 6.33 -13.90 10.95
N MET A 122 6.59 -12.59 10.91
CA MET A 122 6.04 -11.70 9.89
C MET A 122 6.64 -11.95 8.51
N ARG A 123 7.94 -12.27 8.40
CA ARG A 123 8.55 -12.69 7.12
C ARG A 123 7.93 -13.98 6.61
N GLU A 124 7.69 -14.95 7.49
CA GLU A 124 7.00 -16.20 7.15
C GLU A 124 5.57 -15.89 6.65
N TYR A 125 4.78 -15.12 7.40
CA TYR A 125 3.42 -14.72 7.03
C TYR A 125 3.36 -13.98 5.68
N VAL A 126 4.22 -12.98 5.46
CA VAL A 126 4.27 -12.22 4.20
C VAL A 126 4.75 -13.11 3.05
N GLY A 127 5.69 -14.02 3.30
CA GLY A 127 6.16 -15.00 2.32
C GLY A 127 5.07 -15.94 1.84
N GLU A 128 4.27 -16.50 2.76
CA GLU A 128 3.11 -17.33 2.43
C GLU A 128 2.09 -16.56 1.58
N ARG A 129 1.81 -15.31 1.96
CA ARG A 129 0.91 -14.42 1.21
C ARG A 129 1.43 -14.10 -0.18
N ALA A 130 2.73 -13.84 -0.33
CA ALA A 130 3.38 -13.59 -1.61
C ALA A 130 3.33 -14.83 -2.52
N GLY A 131 3.60 -16.01 -1.97
CA GLY A 131 3.51 -17.28 -2.69
C GLY A 131 2.10 -17.57 -3.19
N TRP A 132 1.09 -17.35 -2.35
CA TRP A 132 -0.30 -17.52 -2.74
C TRP A 132 -0.74 -16.54 -3.84
N LEU A 133 -0.41 -15.25 -3.72
CA LEU A 133 -0.68 -14.25 -4.76
C LEU A 133 0.02 -14.58 -6.08
N THR A 134 1.28 -15.04 -6.01
CA THR A 134 2.03 -15.50 -7.17
C THR A 134 1.32 -16.65 -7.89
N GLY A 135 0.75 -17.60 -7.12
CA GLY A 135 -0.06 -18.69 -7.67
C GLY A 135 -1.33 -18.21 -8.37
N LEU A 136 -2.03 -17.21 -7.81
CA LEU A 136 -3.20 -16.61 -8.46
C LEU A 136 -2.85 -15.90 -9.77
N VAL A 137 -1.74 -15.17 -9.81
CA VAL A 137 -1.30 -14.49 -11.04
C VAL A 137 -0.94 -15.51 -12.12
N ARG A 138 -0.28 -16.62 -11.77
CA ARG A 138 0.01 -17.71 -12.73
C ARG A 138 -1.25 -18.34 -13.28
N ALA A 139 -2.24 -18.63 -12.42
CA ALA A 139 -3.52 -19.17 -12.88
C ALA A 139 -4.22 -18.21 -13.87
N ALA A 140 -4.11 -16.90 -13.64
CA ALA A 140 -4.63 -15.86 -14.53
C ALA A 140 -3.81 -15.69 -15.82
N GLN A 141 -2.57 -16.17 -15.88
CA GLN A 141 -1.80 -16.22 -17.11
C GLN A 141 -2.19 -17.47 -17.91
N ASP A 142 -2.43 -18.59 -17.25
CA ASP A 142 -2.85 -19.85 -17.86
C ASP A 142 -4.23 -19.73 -18.55
N ASP A 143 -5.13 -18.89 -18.03
CA ASP A 143 -6.45 -18.61 -18.63
C ASP A 143 -6.47 -17.40 -19.59
N GLY A 144 -5.32 -16.73 -19.77
CA GLY A 144 -5.15 -15.58 -20.67
C GLY A 144 -5.66 -14.24 -20.14
N ALA A 145 -6.06 -14.14 -18.87
CA ALA A 145 -6.51 -12.89 -18.26
C ALA A 145 -5.37 -11.90 -17.95
N ILE A 146 -4.14 -12.38 -17.78
CA ILE A 146 -2.92 -11.57 -17.54
C ILE A 146 -1.86 -11.94 -18.58
N ASP A 147 -1.17 -10.92 -19.09
CA ASP A 147 -0.06 -11.07 -20.03
C ASP A 147 1.04 -11.98 -19.44
N PRO A 148 1.48 -13.04 -20.16
CA PRO A 148 2.59 -13.89 -19.75
C PRO A 148 3.91 -13.16 -19.49
N ALA A 149 4.11 -11.97 -20.07
CA ALA A 149 5.29 -11.13 -19.86
C ALA A 149 5.29 -10.43 -18.49
N VAL A 150 4.14 -10.31 -17.81
CA VAL A 150 4.06 -9.74 -16.46
C VAL A 150 4.69 -10.72 -15.47
N SER A 151 5.69 -10.27 -14.72
CA SER A 151 6.30 -11.09 -13.65
C SER A 151 5.29 -11.36 -12.52
N PRO A 152 4.93 -12.63 -12.25
CA PRO A 152 3.96 -12.94 -11.19
C PRO A 152 4.41 -12.48 -9.81
N GLY A 153 5.71 -12.62 -9.53
CA GLY A 153 6.30 -12.19 -8.27
C GLY A 153 6.28 -10.66 -8.11
N ALA A 154 6.51 -9.91 -9.19
CA ALA A 154 6.48 -8.44 -9.14
C ALA A 154 5.05 -7.92 -8.91
N LEU A 155 4.06 -8.48 -9.59
CA LEU A 155 2.65 -8.11 -9.38
C LEU A 155 2.18 -8.48 -7.96
N ALA A 156 2.52 -9.67 -7.48
CA ALA A 156 2.24 -10.08 -6.10
C ALA A 156 2.88 -9.12 -5.08
N HIS A 157 4.12 -8.71 -5.31
CA HIS A 157 4.83 -7.75 -4.46
C HIS A 157 4.14 -6.39 -4.46
N LEU A 158 3.76 -5.86 -5.63
CA LEU A 158 2.99 -4.62 -5.75
C LEU A 158 1.67 -4.70 -4.97
N CYS A 159 0.92 -5.80 -5.10
CA CYS A 159 -0.32 -6.00 -4.34
C CYS A 159 -0.09 -5.97 -2.83
N LEU A 160 1.02 -6.53 -2.33
CA LEU A 160 1.36 -6.51 -0.90
C LEU A 160 1.76 -5.12 -0.42
N LEU A 161 2.54 -4.37 -1.22
CA LEU A 161 2.89 -2.98 -0.92
C LEU A 161 1.64 -2.11 -0.83
N LEU A 162 0.73 -2.21 -1.81
CA LEU A 162 -0.53 -1.48 -1.79
C LEU A 162 -1.42 -1.86 -0.61
N ALA A 163 -1.57 -3.16 -0.34
CA ALA A 163 -2.39 -3.66 0.76
C ALA A 163 -1.87 -3.25 2.14
N THR A 164 -0.56 -3.15 2.29
CA THR A 164 0.09 -2.74 3.55
C THR A 164 0.09 -1.22 3.69
N GLY A 165 0.45 -0.50 2.63
CA GLY A 165 0.44 0.97 2.60
C GLY A 165 -0.95 1.55 2.86
N SER A 166 -2.01 0.90 2.36
CA SER A 166 -3.39 1.35 2.59
C SER A 166 -3.85 1.26 4.05
N VAL A 167 -3.08 0.61 4.92
CA VAL A 167 -3.35 0.58 6.37
C VAL A 167 -2.79 1.84 7.05
N LEU A 168 -1.73 2.42 6.49
CA LEU A 168 -0.99 3.54 7.07
C LEU A 168 -1.40 4.89 6.49
N VAL A 169 -1.93 4.89 5.26
CA VAL A 169 -2.37 6.09 4.55
C VAL A 169 -3.85 6.33 4.79
N THR A 170 -4.21 7.55 5.21
CA THR A 170 -5.62 7.91 5.42
C THR A 170 -6.32 8.13 4.07
N PRO A 171 -7.61 7.74 3.94
CA PRO A 171 -8.34 7.88 2.68
C PRO A 171 -8.49 9.32 2.19
N ASP A 172 -8.33 10.32 3.07
CA ASP A 172 -8.45 11.75 2.76
C ASP A 172 -7.14 12.41 2.30
N LEU A 173 -5.99 11.71 2.30
CA LEU A 173 -4.67 12.28 2.01
C LEU A 173 -4.63 13.13 0.71
N HIS A 174 -5.44 12.77 -0.29
CA HIS A 174 -5.55 13.48 -1.56
C HIS A 174 -6.99 13.82 -1.97
N GLY A 175 -7.98 13.57 -1.10
CA GLY A 175 -9.40 13.83 -1.41
C GLY A 175 -9.94 13.05 -2.63
N VAL A 176 -9.29 11.93 -3.01
CA VAL A 176 -9.67 11.11 -4.17
C VAL A 176 -10.98 10.38 -3.86
N GLY A 177 -11.99 10.60 -4.69
CA GLY A 177 -13.29 9.92 -4.56
C GLY A 177 -13.26 8.45 -4.99
N ASP A 178 -14.22 7.67 -4.52
CA ASP A 178 -14.32 6.23 -4.84
C ASP A 178 -14.40 5.94 -6.35
N GLU A 179 -15.07 6.81 -7.11
CA GLU A 179 -15.20 6.68 -8.56
C GLU A 179 -13.87 6.91 -9.28
N GLU A 180 -13.12 7.96 -8.89
CA GLU A 180 -11.81 8.28 -9.45
C GLU A 180 -10.80 7.16 -9.13
N TRP A 181 -10.79 6.68 -7.89
CA TRP A 181 -9.97 5.54 -7.47
C TRP A 181 -10.31 4.27 -8.26
N SER A 182 -11.61 3.98 -8.41
CA SER A 182 -12.10 2.84 -9.18
C SER A 182 -11.71 2.92 -10.66
N ALA A 183 -11.77 4.12 -11.26
CA ALA A 183 -11.39 4.35 -12.65
C ALA A 183 -9.90 4.09 -12.89
N LEU A 184 -9.03 4.61 -12.00
CA LEU A 184 -7.60 4.36 -12.05
C LEU A 184 -7.28 2.86 -11.92
N LEU A 185 -7.84 2.19 -10.92
CA LEU A 185 -7.64 0.75 -10.73
C LEU A 185 -8.09 -0.08 -11.94
N THR A 186 -9.24 0.25 -12.51
CA THR A 186 -9.74 -0.44 -13.72
C THR A 186 -8.76 -0.26 -14.88
N ARG A 187 -8.20 0.94 -15.08
CA ARG A 187 -7.20 1.20 -16.12
C ARG A 187 -5.90 0.44 -15.88
N LEU A 188 -5.40 0.43 -14.64
CA LEU A 188 -4.19 -0.29 -14.27
C LEU A 188 -4.34 -1.80 -14.44
N VAL A 189 -5.48 -2.38 -14.05
CA VAL A 189 -5.73 -3.81 -14.21
C VAL A 189 -5.94 -4.18 -15.68
N ALA A 190 -6.63 -3.35 -16.46
CA ALA A 190 -6.78 -3.57 -17.90
C ALA A 190 -5.42 -3.59 -18.62
N ALA A 191 -4.45 -2.78 -18.17
CA ALA A 191 -3.10 -2.77 -18.71
C ALA A 191 -2.27 -4.03 -18.36
N LEU A 192 -2.80 -4.94 -17.53
CA LEU A 192 -2.18 -6.25 -17.27
C LEU A 192 -2.60 -7.31 -18.29
N ALA A 193 -3.64 -7.05 -19.08
CA ALA A 193 -4.06 -7.97 -20.14
C ALA A 193 -3.06 -7.92 -21.32
N PRO A 194 -2.94 -9.00 -22.11
CA PRO A 194 -2.09 -9.01 -23.30
C PRO A 194 -2.42 -7.87 -24.26
N ASP A 195 -1.41 -7.16 -24.76
CA ASP A 195 -1.59 -6.05 -25.70
C ASP A 195 -2.35 -6.50 -26.98
N GLY A 196 -3.45 -5.81 -27.29
CA GLY A 196 -3.88 -5.58 -28.67
C GLY A 196 -3.16 -4.35 -29.24
N PRO A 197 -2.99 -4.21 -30.57
CA PRO A 197 -2.12 -3.19 -31.15
C PRO A 197 -2.67 -1.78 -30.89
N HIS A 198 -1.98 -0.98 -30.08
CA HIS A 198 -2.28 0.44 -29.90
C HIS A 198 -1.19 1.35 -30.52
N PRO A 199 -1.58 2.47 -31.18
CA PRO A 199 -0.66 3.34 -31.90
C PRO A 199 0.11 4.28 -30.97
N ARG A 200 1.35 4.60 -31.34
CA ARG A 200 2.20 5.59 -30.66
C ARG A 200 1.71 7.02 -30.95
N PRO A 201 1.84 7.97 -30.01
CA PRO A 201 1.49 9.37 -30.26
C PRO A 201 2.45 10.04 -31.26
N ASP A 202 1.90 10.91 -32.10
CA ASP A 202 2.53 11.67 -33.18
C ASP A 202 3.38 12.85 -32.65
N PRO A 203 4.67 12.99 -33.00
CA PRO A 203 5.58 13.99 -32.43
C PRO A 203 5.54 15.35 -33.15
N GLY A 204 4.36 15.84 -33.52
CA GLY A 204 4.23 17.02 -34.38
C GLY A 204 3.47 18.19 -33.77
N ASN A 205 4.12 19.03 -32.95
CA ASN A 205 3.74 20.44 -32.86
C ASN A 205 4.96 21.31 -32.50
N THR A 206 5.30 22.25 -33.38
CA THR A 206 6.35 23.25 -33.19
C THR A 206 5.71 24.62 -33.28
N GLY A 207 5.17 25.09 -32.15
CA GLY A 207 4.73 26.46 -31.93
C GLY A 207 5.88 27.27 -31.34
N SER A 208 6.21 28.38 -31.98
CA SER A 208 7.28 29.30 -31.59
C SER A 208 6.75 30.32 -30.59
N ASP A 209 6.80 29.98 -29.31
CA ASP A 209 6.99 30.93 -28.20
C ASP A 209 7.85 30.24 -27.12
N THR A 210 8.93 30.88 -26.70
CA THR A 210 9.90 30.25 -25.78
C THR A 210 9.32 30.22 -24.36
N MET A 211 8.95 29.02 -23.89
CA MET A 211 8.52 28.77 -22.51
C MET A 211 9.56 29.32 -21.52
N LYS A 212 9.09 29.98 -20.46
CA LYS A 212 9.94 30.45 -19.36
C LYS A 212 9.47 29.92 -18.01
N VAL A 213 10.42 29.65 -17.11
CA VAL A 213 10.23 29.29 -15.71
C VAL A 213 10.56 30.46 -14.79
N GLN A 214 9.78 30.64 -13.73
CA GLN A 214 10.05 31.60 -12.66
C GLN A 214 9.70 30.97 -11.31
N ILE A 215 10.34 31.43 -10.24
CA ILE A 215 9.96 31.09 -8.86
C ILE A 215 9.52 32.38 -8.17
N ASP A 216 8.31 32.36 -7.60
CA ASP A 216 7.81 33.40 -6.71
C ASP A 216 8.46 33.23 -5.32
N PRO A 217 9.39 34.13 -4.92
CA PRO A 217 10.08 34.02 -3.64
C PRO A 217 9.16 34.26 -2.45
N GLY A 218 8.02 34.94 -2.62
CA GLY A 218 7.02 35.14 -1.57
C GLY A 218 6.22 33.88 -1.25
N ARG A 219 6.22 32.90 -2.15
CA ARG A 219 5.51 31.62 -2.00
C ARG A 219 6.44 30.44 -1.82
N CYS A 220 7.69 30.53 -2.25
CA CYS A 220 8.65 29.45 -2.10
C CYS A 220 8.90 29.17 -0.61
N GLN A 221 8.83 27.89 -0.22
CA GLN A 221 9.06 27.42 1.15
C GLN A 221 10.21 26.39 1.23
N GLY A 222 11.03 26.26 0.18
CA GLY A 222 12.22 25.39 0.21
C GLY A 222 11.93 23.88 0.15
N HIS A 223 10.85 23.43 -0.49
CA HIS A 223 10.54 21.99 -0.63
C HIS A 223 11.46 21.21 -1.59
N GLY A 224 12.36 21.89 -2.32
CA GLY A 224 13.36 21.29 -3.22
C GLY A 224 12.89 20.62 -4.52
N ARG A 225 11.59 20.35 -4.67
CA ARG A 225 11.03 19.59 -5.81
C ARG A 225 11.37 20.15 -7.20
N CYS A 226 11.62 21.45 -7.33
CA CYS A 226 11.97 22.08 -8.60
C CYS A 226 13.34 21.63 -9.13
N TYR A 227 14.38 21.69 -8.29
CA TYR A 227 15.73 21.30 -8.70
C TYR A 227 15.93 19.79 -8.66
N ASP A 228 15.15 19.05 -7.86
CA ASP A 228 15.14 17.59 -7.90
C ASP A 228 14.55 17.04 -9.22
N LEU A 229 13.45 17.64 -9.71
CA LEU A 229 12.74 17.17 -10.90
C LEU A 229 13.30 17.75 -12.21
N ALA A 230 13.88 18.95 -12.15
CA ALA A 230 14.43 19.64 -13.30
C ALA A 230 15.75 20.35 -12.95
N PRO A 231 16.82 19.60 -12.61
CA PRO A 231 18.12 20.17 -12.24
C PRO A 231 18.80 20.96 -13.36
N GLY A 232 18.35 20.80 -14.61
CA GLY A 232 18.80 21.62 -15.75
C GLY A 232 18.12 22.99 -15.86
N LEU A 233 17.07 23.25 -15.06
CA LEU A 233 16.26 24.48 -15.09
C LEU A 233 16.23 25.23 -13.76
N PHE A 234 16.57 24.57 -12.66
CA PHE A 234 16.52 25.14 -11.32
C PHE A 234 17.77 24.76 -10.53
N GLU A 235 18.20 25.66 -9.68
CA GLU A 235 19.29 25.48 -8.72
C GLU A 235 18.76 25.60 -7.29
N GLU A 236 19.53 25.10 -6.34
CA GLU A 236 19.32 25.29 -4.92
C GLU A 236 20.22 26.45 -4.46
N ASP A 237 19.69 27.39 -3.67
CA ASP A 237 20.52 28.39 -2.98
C ASP A 237 21.02 27.91 -1.62
N ASP A 238 21.86 28.72 -0.96
CA ASP A 238 22.50 28.34 0.31
C ASP A 238 21.51 28.10 1.47
N GLU A 239 20.24 28.52 1.32
CA GLU A 239 19.18 28.34 2.31
C GLU A 239 18.20 27.20 1.91
N GLY A 240 18.44 26.51 0.80
CA GLY A 240 17.61 25.41 0.31
C GLY A 240 16.41 25.85 -0.52
N TYR A 241 16.32 27.13 -0.90
CA TYR A 241 15.26 27.63 -1.76
C TYR A 241 15.61 27.41 -3.23
N GLY A 242 14.58 27.09 -4.01
CA GLY A 242 14.72 26.97 -5.45
C GLY A 242 15.01 28.33 -6.09
N ARG A 243 15.97 28.36 -7.01
CA ARG A 243 16.34 29.50 -7.84
C ARG A 243 16.28 29.11 -9.32
N VAL A 244 15.89 30.06 -10.17
CA VAL A 244 16.00 29.92 -11.63
C VAL A 244 17.31 30.58 -12.09
N PRO A 245 18.25 29.84 -12.69
CA PRO A 245 19.45 30.43 -13.27
C PRO A 245 19.11 31.23 -14.54
N GLY A 246 19.80 32.35 -14.75
CA GLY A 246 19.64 33.17 -15.96
C GLY A 246 18.28 33.87 -16.06
N ASP A 247 17.76 33.96 -17.29
CA ASP A 247 16.52 34.70 -17.62
C ASP A 247 15.26 33.81 -17.59
N GLY A 248 15.41 32.58 -17.10
CA GLY A 248 14.37 31.58 -17.00
C GLY A 248 13.89 30.99 -18.32
N ALA A 249 14.59 31.21 -19.44
CA ALA A 249 14.24 30.54 -20.70
C ALA A 249 14.42 29.02 -20.60
N VAL A 250 13.37 28.27 -20.93
CA VAL A 250 13.40 26.81 -20.98
C VAL A 250 14.03 26.37 -22.29
N PRO A 251 15.16 25.63 -22.27
CA PRO A 251 15.77 25.14 -23.50
C PRO A 251 14.86 24.14 -24.22
N PRO A 252 14.91 24.07 -25.57
CA PRO A 252 14.16 23.08 -26.33
C PRO A 252 14.39 21.65 -25.82
N GLY A 253 13.31 20.91 -25.59
CA GLY A 253 13.34 19.56 -25.03
C GLY A 253 13.28 19.47 -23.51
N GLN A 254 13.28 20.61 -22.79
CA GLN A 254 13.10 20.65 -21.32
C GLN A 254 11.71 21.15 -20.90
N GLU A 255 10.78 21.38 -21.82
CA GLU A 255 9.43 21.87 -21.56
C GLU A 255 8.64 20.92 -20.65
N GLN A 256 8.80 19.61 -20.85
CA GLN A 256 8.17 18.62 -19.98
C GLN A 256 8.75 18.66 -18.56
N ALA A 257 10.05 18.87 -18.41
CA ALA A 257 10.69 19.00 -17.09
C ALA A 257 10.21 20.28 -16.37
N ALA A 258 10.07 21.39 -17.10
CA ALA A 258 9.50 22.64 -16.60
C ALA A 258 8.05 22.44 -16.11
N ARG A 259 7.20 21.77 -16.91
CA ARG A 259 5.82 21.40 -16.54
C ARG A 259 5.78 20.50 -15.30
N LEU A 260 6.68 19.52 -15.23
CA LEU A 260 6.76 18.60 -14.09
C LEU A 260 7.15 19.34 -12.81
N ALA A 261 8.17 20.21 -12.86
CA ALA A 261 8.59 21.02 -11.73
C ALA A 261 7.48 21.97 -11.24
N ALA A 262 6.77 22.62 -12.16
CA ALA A 262 5.64 23.49 -11.84
C ALA A 262 4.48 22.72 -11.19
N ALA A 263 4.07 21.59 -11.78
CA ALA A 263 2.97 20.77 -11.28
C ALA A 263 3.26 20.14 -9.90
N ASN A 264 4.54 19.93 -9.57
CA ASN A 264 4.95 19.30 -8.31
C ASN A 264 5.29 20.31 -7.21
N CYS A 265 5.27 21.63 -7.47
CA CYS A 265 5.49 22.66 -6.44
C CYS A 265 4.27 22.76 -5.49
N PRO A 266 4.39 22.40 -4.19
CA PRO A 266 3.26 22.40 -3.25
C PRO A 266 2.64 23.79 -3.09
N GLU A 267 3.49 24.79 -3.04
CA GLU A 267 3.13 26.20 -2.83
C GLU A 267 2.70 26.91 -4.11
N ARG A 268 2.78 26.22 -5.26
CA ARG A 268 2.62 26.78 -6.61
C ARG A 268 3.47 28.04 -6.83
N ALA A 269 4.68 28.03 -6.28
CA ALA A 269 5.67 29.09 -6.42
C ALA A 269 6.37 29.04 -7.79
N VAL A 270 6.46 27.86 -8.42
CA VAL A 270 7.02 27.72 -9.77
C VAL A 270 5.94 28.08 -10.80
N VAL A 271 6.19 29.11 -11.60
CA VAL A 271 5.28 29.66 -12.61
C VAL A 271 5.88 29.45 -13.99
N LEU A 272 5.05 29.01 -14.94
CA LEU A 272 5.39 28.91 -16.36
C LEU A 272 4.74 30.07 -17.11
N THR A 273 5.51 30.72 -17.99
CA THR A 273 5.03 31.81 -18.86
C THR A 273 5.41 31.53 -20.32
N GLY A 274 4.59 31.99 -21.27
CA GLY A 274 4.61 31.61 -22.70
C GLY A 274 3.64 30.46 -23.02
N GLU A 275 3.07 30.44 -24.23
CA GLU A 275 2.17 29.35 -24.70
C GLU A 275 2.93 28.25 -25.46
N ALA A 276 2.31 27.06 -25.51
CA ALA A 276 2.88 25.78 -25.94
C ALA A 276 3.16 25.63 -27.44
#